data_AF-A0A8J4CC25-F1
#
_entry.id   AF-A0A8J4CC25-F1
#
_cell.length_a   1.000
_cell.length_b   1.000
_cell.length_c   1.000
_cell.angle_alpha   90.00
_cell.angle_beta   90.00
_cell.angle_gamma   90.00
#
_symmetry.space_group_name_H-M   'P 1'
#
loop_
_entity.id
_entity.type
_entity.pdbx_description
1 polymer ?
#
loop_
_entity_poly.entity_id
_entity_poly.type
_entity_poly.pdbx_seq_one_letter_code
_entity_poly.pdbx_strand_id
1 'polypeptide(L)'
;MSADRPFSESEVRFLEYIRQWQKKVVFVVNKADILESVDEVDAVKEFVADNAQRILRLDRPAVIAVSSRAALRAKLAAAGISLTSLSDDGEGGPAPSSSAGGPGTDPEALEAVLASSIDWRSSNFGELERQVSNFLIGGSEGGGEGVRLKLQTPLFVADALLGAAGRQLAVDLEAARAELEGVKLVGRQLAKFRSEMEKDAASQRAALQQVLSEVLVRAERFVDQTVQLSNAPLLVSIAAGNREYPFRAAFEKEVVGSGFDALRTAVSEHSSWLRANCDAQREYYANFATARAAEAGVPAALLAEALNANAATGGSDPSSNGSGTSGATLERTRSGGEASTSSNPSSPALLAVSDFNVRAISTLLDTELQQAMATTVGTAAGAPLFGLFAMQLIPNTLEDVLMAGLSGAISYVSLLNLPLRRADLKGKISRVARNFISDVQVKMEAEVADEVGGATKAVGALVMPLEQAYGDAVARLEARQADLGRLADRVKELQRRTANLE
;
A
#
# COMPACT_ATOMS: atom_id res chain seq x y z
N MET A 1 38.57 -55.07 35.77
CA MET A 1 39.78 -55.93 35.92
C MET A 1 39.80 -56.55 37.31
N SER A 2 40.57 -57.63 37.51
CA SER A 2 40.68 -58.36 38.78
C SER A 2 41.97 -57.97 39.53
N ALA A 3 41.91 -57.77 40.85
CA ALA A 3 43.06 -57.41 41.69
C ALA A 3 44.14 -58.51 41.75
N ASP A 4 43.73 -59.77 41.65
CA ASP A 4 44.62 -60.95 41.66
C ASP A 4 45.54 -61.04 40.42
N ARG A 5 45.04 -60.60 39.25
CA ARG A 5 45.79 -60.59 38.00
C ARG A 5 45.40 -59.36 37.17
N PRO A 6 45.85 -58.15 37.57
CA PRO A 6 45.57 -56.94 36.81
C PRO A 6 46.33 -56.97 35.48
N PHE A 7 45.70 -56.50 34.39
CA PHE A 7 46.31 -56.42 33.06
C PHE A 7 46.71 -57.79 32.48
N SER A 8 45.78 -58.73 32.42
CA SER A 8 45.99 -59.98 31.66
C SER A 8 46.21 -59.71 30.16
N GLU A 9 46.79 -60.65 29.42
CA GLU A 9 47.01 -60.52 27.97
C GLU A 9 45.71 -60.19 27.20
N SER A 10 44.60 -60.82 27.62
CA SER A 10 43.27 -60.53 27.08
C SER A 10 42.77 -59.11 27.41
N GLU A 11 43.05 -58.58 28.61
CA GLU A 11 42.71 -57.22 29.00
C GLU A 11 43.56 -56.19 28.23
N VAL A 12 44.87 -56.41 28.10
CA VAL A 12 45.78 -55.55 27.32
C VAL A 12 45.30 -55.44 25.86
N ARG A 13 45.01 -56.58 25.22
CA ARG A 13 44.50 -56.61 23.84
C ARG A 13 43.18 -55.85 23.70
N PHE A 14 42.30 -55.95 24.69
CA PHE A 14 41.06 -55.18 24.72
C PHE A 14 41.30 -53.68 24.89
N LEU A 15 42.21 -53.28 25.77
CA LEU A 15 42.57 -51.87 25.99
C LEU A 15 43.19 -51.24 24.74
N GLU A 16 44.07 -51.95 24.04
CA GLU A 16 44.62 -51.50 22.75
C GLU A 16 43.53 -51.32 21.68
N TYR A 17 42.52 -52.21 21.67
CA TYR A 17 41.39 -52.12 20.77
C TYR A 17 40.50 -50.90 21.07
N ILE A 18 40.13 -50.66 22.33
CA ILE A 18 39.27 -49.52 22.68
C ILE A 18 40.00 -48.17 22.61
N ARG A 19 41.34 -48.16 22.54
CA ARG A 19 42.13 -46.94 22.34
C ARG A 19 41.66 -46.14 21.12
N GLN A 20 41.21 -46.83 20.07
CA GLN A 20 40.70 -46.20 18.85
C GLN A 20 39.41 -45.39 19.08
N TRP A 21 38.67 -45.65 20.16
CA TRP A 21 37.37 -45.01 20.42
C TRP A 21 37.49 -43.61 21.03
N GLN A 22 38.69 -43.21 21.50
CA GLN A 22 38.95 -41.91 22.14
C GLN A 22 37.87 -41.50 23.16
N LYS A 23 37.37 -42.45 23.94
CA LYS A 23 36.42 -42.19 25.03
C LYS A 23 37.16 -42.06 26.35
N LYS A 24 36.59 -41.29 27.28
CA LYS A 24 37.04 -41.27 28.67
C LYS A 24 36.77 -42.67 29.28
N VAL A 25 37.77 -43.28 29.92
CA VAL A 25 37.72 -44.64 30.49
C VAL A 25 37.97 -44.56 32.00
N VAL A 26 37.19 -45.31 32.79
CA VAL A 26 37.39 -45.49 34.23
C VAL A 26 37.81 -46.92 34.49
N PHE A 27 38.88 -47.12 35.28
CA PHE A 27 39.42 -48.44 35.59
C PHE A 27 38.90 -48.92 36.94
N VAL A 28 38.15 -50.03 36.93
CA VAL A 28 37.62 -50.65 38.14
C VAL A 28 38.39 -51.94 38.42
N VAL A 29 39.13 -51.95 39.53
CA VAL A 29 39.89 -53.11 40.03
C VAL A 29 39.04 -53.82 41.08
N ASN A 30 38.43 -54.94 40.69
CA ASN A 30 37.56 -55.71 41.57
C ASN A 30 38.34 -56.78 42.35
N LYS A 31 37.77 -57.29 43.44
CA LYS A 31 38.38 -58.24 44.40
C LYS A 31 39.47 -57.63 45.29
N ALA A 32 39.35 -56.35 45.61
CA ALA A 32 40.27 -55.70 46.55
C ALA A 32 40.29 -56.37 47.94
N ASP A 33 39.24 -57.12 48.29
CA ASP A 33 39.13 -57.90 49.53
C ASP A 33 40.06 -59.13 49.60
N ILE A 34 40.75 -59.48 48.51
CA ILE A 34 41.80 -60.52 48.51
C ILE A 34 43.13 -59.95 49.01
N LEU A 35 43.33 -58.64 48.94
CA LEU A 35 44.54 -57.96 49.36
C LEU A 35 44.49 -57.74 50.88
N GLU A 36 45.60 -58.00 51.56
CA GLU A 36 45.63 -58.06 53.03
C GLU A 36 45.89 -56.69 53.66
N SER A 37 46.50 -55.77 52.90
CA SER A 37 46.89 -54.43 53.38
C SER A 37 46.48 -53.30 52.42
N VAL A 38 46.37 -52.09 52.97
CA VAL A 38 46.10 -50.87 52.19
C VAL A 38 47.24 -50.58 51.21
N ASP A 39 48.49 -50.86 51.61
CA ASP A 39 49.68 -50.67 50.78
C ASP A 39 49.66 -51.58 49.54
N GLU A 40 49.16 -52.81 49.65
CA GLU A 40 48.97 -53.71 48.51
C GLU A 40 47.90 -53.20 47.54
N VAL A 41 46.79 -52.67 48.06
CA VAL A 41 45.73 -52.07 47.25
C VAL A 41 46.26 -50.87 46.47
N ASP A 42 47.08 -50.02 47.10
CA ASP A 42 47.67 -48.86 46.46
C ASP A 42 48.74 -49.25 45.43
N ALA A 43 49.56 -50.26 45.71
CA ALA A 43 50.52 -50.80 44.73
C ALA A 43 49.82 -51.35 43.48
N VAL A 44 48.69 -52.06 43.63
CA VAL A 44 47.90 -52.55 42.49
C VAL A 44 47.26 -51.38 41.73
N LYS A 45 46.77 -50.34 42.42
CA LYS A 45 46.22 -49.14 41.76
C LYS A 45 47.28 -48.40 40.96
N GLU A 46 48.48 -48.21 41.50
CA GLU A 46 49.60 -47.57 40.83
C GLU A 46 50.06 -48.39 39.62
N PHE A 47 50.21 -49.71 39.78
CA PHE A 47 50.52 -50.61 38.66
C PHE A 47 49.50 -50.50 37.52
N VAL A 48 48.21 -50.43 37.85
CA VAL A 48 47.13 -50.27 36.86
C VAL A 48 47.19 -48.89 36.22
N ALA A 49 47.46 -47.84 36.99
CA ALA A 49 47.57 -46.47 36.50
C ALA A 49 48.74 -46.31 35.52
N ASP A 50 49.93 -46.80 35.86
CA ASP A 50 51.12 -46.70 35.02
C ASP A 50 50.94 -47.43 33.68
N ASN A 51 50.36 -48.63 33.73
CA ASN A 51 50.09 -49.41 32.52
C ASN A 51 48.99 -48.76 31.66
N ALA A 52 47.94 -48.20 32.28
CA ALA A 52 46.91 -47.46 31.56
C ALA A 52 47.49 -46.19 30.90
N GLN A 53 48.36 -45.44 31.59
CA GLN A 53 49.06 -44.28 31.03
C GLN A 53 49.95 -44.69 29.84
N ARG A 54 50.69 -45.80 29.95
CA ARG A 54 51.58 -46.28 28.88
C ARG A 54 50.82 -46.77 27.64
N ILE A 55 49.76 -47.56 27.81
CA ILE A 55 49.05 -48.22 26.70
C ILE A 55 48.07 -47.25 26.01
N LEU A 56 47.35 -46.46 26.81
CA LEU A 56 46.28 -45.57 26.33
C LEU A 56 46.70 -44.10 26.24
N ARG A 57 47.90 -43.73 26.68
CA ARG A 57 48.43 -42.35 26.71
C ARG A 57 47.51 -41.39 27.47
N LEU A 58 46.97 -41.85 28.59
CA LEU A 58 46.13 -41.04 29.47
C LEU A 58 47.01 -40.25 30.45
N ASP A 59 46.79 -38.94 30.58
CA ASP A 59 47.61 -38.10 31.49
C ASP A 59 47.39 -38.43 32.97
N ARG A 60 46.17 -38.83 33.36
CA ARG A 60 45.79 -39.25 34.72
C ARG A 60 44.65 -40.28 34.68
N PRO A 61 44.93 -41.60 34.63
CA PRO A 61 43.89 -42.62 34.62
C PRO A 61 43.20 -42.72 35.99
N ALA A 62 41.87 -42.66 36.01
CA ALA A 62 41.08 -42.86 37.22
C ALA A 62 40.98 -44.36 37.54
N VAL A 63 41.63 -44.79 38.62
CA VAL A 63 41.66 -46.20 39.06
C VAL A 63 40.97 -46.33 40.42
N ILE A 64 39.93 -47.16 40.47
CA ILE A 64 39.11 -47.37 41.65
C ILE A 64 39.17 -48.85 42.03
N ALA A 65 39.73 -49.15 43.21
CA ALA A 65 39.74 -50.50 43.76
C ALA A 65 38.48 -50.75 44.58
N VAL A 66 37.75 -51.83 44.25
CA VAL A 66 36.45 -52.17 44.84
C VAL A 66 36.36 -53.63 45.24
N SER A 67 35.46 -53.93 46.18
CA SER A 67 35.00 -55.29 46.47
C SER A 67 33.52 -55.43 46.12
N SER A 68 33.23 -55.99 44.96
CA SER A 68 31.83 -56.32 44.59
C SER A 68 31.18 -57.28 45.57
N ARG A 69 31.97 -58.15 46.23
CA ARG A 69 31.47 -59.13 47.19
C ARG A 69 30.96 -58.46 48.46
N ALA A 70 31.75 -57.55 49.04
CA ALA A 70 31.34 -56.78 50.21
C ALA A 70 30.16 -55.85 49.88
N ALA A 71 30.20 -55.18 48.73
CA ALA A 71 29.10 -54.32 48.27
C ALA A 71 27.78 -55.10 48.11
N LEU A 72 27.83 -56.30 47.52
CA LEU A 72 26.66 -57.15 47.34
C LEU A 72 26.09 -57.63 48.69
N ARG A 73 26.94 -58.04 49.63
CA ARG A 73 26.52 -58.40 50.99
C ARG A 73 25.80 -57.25 51.69
N ALA A 74 26.35 -56.04 51.60
CA ALA A 74 25.73 -54.85 52.15
C ALA A 74 24.36 -54.56 51.52
N LYS A 75 24.24 -54.66 50.19
CA LYS A 75 22.97 -54.43 49.47
C LYS A 75 21.91 -55.48 49.82
N LEU A 76 22.29 -56.76 49.93
CA LEU A 76 21.37 -57.84 50.32
C LEU A 76 20.93 -57.73 51.78
N ALA A 77 21.85 -57.39 52.69
CA ALA A 77 21.53 -57.14 54.09
C ALA A 77 20.58 -55.93 54.25
N ALA A 78 20.81 -54.85 53.51
CA ALA A 78 19.93 -53.67 53.51
C ALA A 78 18.54 -53.97 52.90
N ALA A 79 18.47 -54.88 51.94
CA ALA A 79 17.21 -55.34 51.33
C ALA A 79 16.49 -56.43 52.15
N GLY A 80 17.07 -56.90 53.27
CA GLY A 80 16.49 -57.97 54.10
C GLY A 80 16.51 -59.36 53.45
N ILE A 81 17.35 -59.59 52.44
CA ILE A 81 17.45 -60.84 51.69
C ILE A 81 18.61 -61.67 52.25
N SER A 82 18.32 -62.82 52.87
CA SER A 82 19.36 -63.76 53.33
C SER A 82 19.87 -64.62 52.17
N LEU A 83 21.20 -64.73 51.99
CA LEU A 83 21.85 -65.44 50.88
C LEU A 83 21.67 -66.97 50.94
N THR A 84 21.21 -67.53 52.06
CA THR A 84 21.03 -68.99 52.27
C THR A 84 19.83 -69.60 51.55
N SER A 85 18.95 -68.81 50.93
CA SER A 85 17.76 -69.31 50.23
C SER A 85 17.96 -69.55 48.72
N LEU A 86 19.16 -69.29 48.17
CA LEU A 86 19.42 -69.31 46.72
C LEU A 86 20.25 -70.51 46.25
N SER A 87 20.59 -71.45 47.13
CA SER A 87 21.55 -72.54 46.85
C SER A 87 21.03 -73.95 47.10
N ASP A 88 19.71 -74.16 47.21
CA ASP A 88 19.16 -75.49 47.49
C ASP A 88 18.42 -76.07 46.27
N ASP A 89 19.10 -76.98 45.57
CA ASP A 89 18.52 -77.95 44.66
C ASP A 89 18.02 -79.15 45.50
N GLY A 90 16.72 -79.23 45.82
CA GLY A 90 16.16 -80.44 46.45
C GLY A 90 14.80 -80.29 47.14
N GLU A 91 13.80 -80.97 46.59
CA GLU A 91 12.44 -81.28 47.08
C GLU A 91 12.04 -80.98 48.56
N GLY A 92 10.94 -80.23 48.71
CA GLY A 92 9.87 -80.52 49.69
C GLY A 92 9.99 -79.96 51.12
N GLY A 93 9.54 -78.72 51.33
CA GLY A 93 9.24 -78.17 52.68
C GLY A 93 8.65 -76.76 52.61
N PRO A 94 7.74 -76.36 53.53
CA PRO A 94 6.78 -75.28 53.27
C PRO A 94 7.44 -73.90 53.24
N ALA A 95 6.94 -73.05 52.35
CA ALA A 95 7.39 -71.68 52.13
C ALA A 95 7.50 -70.88 53.45
N PRO A 96 8.59 -70.13 53.69
CA PRO A 96 8.63 -69.21 54.80
C PRO A 96 7.66 -68.05 54.52
N SER A 97 6.54 -68.03 55.24
CA SER A 97 5.77 -66.83 55.46
C SER A 97 6.62 -65.84 56.26
N SER A 98 7.11 -64.79 55.60
CA SER A 98 7.52 -63.57 56.27
C SER A 98 6.96 -62.38 55.52
N SER A 99 5.83 -61.91 56.04
CA SER A 99 5.42 -60.53 55.97
C SER A 99 6.53 -59.65 56.55
N ALA A 100 7.30 -59.02 55.67
CA ALA A 100 7.95 -57.75 55.95
C ALA A 100 7.83 -56.97 54.64
N GLY A 101 7.09 -55.87 54.68
CA GLY A 101 6.99 -54.96 53.54
C GLY A 101 8.40 -54.65 53.09
N GLY A 102 8.71 -54.98 51.84
CA GLY A 102 9.89 -54.42 51.20
C GLY A 102 9.81 -52.92 51.40
N PRO A 103 10.90 -52.23 51.77
CA PRO A 103 10.88 -50.79 51.70
C PRO A 103 10.45 -50.47 50.27
N GLY A 104 9.29 -49.80 50.12
CA GLY A 104 9.10 -48.94 48.97
C GLY A 104 10.30 -48.01 49.02
N THR A 105 11.29 -48.32 48.19
CA THR A 105 12.66 -47.82 48.35
C THR A 105 12.66 -46.35 48.04
N ASP A 106 12.45 -45.54 49.07
CA ASP A 106 13.01 -44.19 49.08
C ASP A 106 14.53 -44.37 48.92
N PRO A 107 15.10 -43.94 47.78
CA PRO A 107 16.51 -44.18 47.49
C PRO A 107 17.42 -43.57 48.56
N GLU A 108 17.00 -42.46 49.17
CA GLU A 108 17.68 -41.79 50.29
C GLU A 108 17.71 -42.64 51.57
N ALA A 109 16.64 -43.37 51.87
CA ALA A 109 16.59 -44.24 53.04
C ALA A 109 17.49 -45.48 52.87
N LEU A 110 17.52 -46.05 51.66
CA LEU A 110 18.41 -47.16 51.32
C LEU A 110 19.89 -46.73 51.36
N GLU A 111 20.21 -45.55 50.86
CA GLU A 111 21.56 -44.97 50.91
C GLU A 111 22.01 -44.74 52.35
N ALA A 112 21.14 -44.24 53.23
CA ALA A 112 21.44 -44.06 54.65
C ALA A 112 21.75 -45.40 55.36
N VAL A 113 20.98 -46.45 55.05
CA VAL A 113 21.20 -47.80 55.59
C VAL A 113 22.53 -48.38 55.08
N LEU A 114 22.81 -48.23 53.78
CA LEU A 114 24.07 -48.68 53.18
C LEU A 114 25.27 -47.92 53.75
N ALA A 115 25.19 -46.60 53.92
CA ALA A 115 26.25 -45.77 54.49
C ALA A 115 26.65 -46.22 55.91
N SER A 116 25.70 -46.73 56.69
CA SER A 116 25.96 -47.26 58.03
C SER A 116 26.68 -48.63 58.02
N SER A 117 26.55 -49.40 56.94
CA SER A 117 27.13 -50.74 56.80
C SER A 117 28.67 -50.71 56.70
N ILE A 118 29.32 -51.61 57.44
CA ILE A 118 30.78 -51.78 57.41
C ILE A 118 31.22 -52.35 56.06
N ASP A 119 30.50 -53.35 55.54
CA ASP A 119 30.76 -53.99 54.24
C ASP A 119 30.60 -53.01 53.07
N TRP A 120 29.70 -52.04 53.18
CA TRP A 120 29.55 -50.99 52.18
C TRP A 120 30.75 -50.03 52.18
N ARG A 121 31.16 -49.58 53.37
CA ARG A 121 32.30 -48.67 53.55
C ARG A 121 33.63 -49.31 53.11
N SER A 122 33.84 -50.59 53.40
CA SER A 122 35.06 -51.32 53.00
C SER A 122 35.08 -51.72 51.53
N SER A 123 33.93 -51.74 50.85
CA SER A 123 33.83 -52.14 49.44
C SER A 123 34.29 -51.08 48.44
N ASN A 124 34.44 -49.82 48.87
CA ASN A 124 34.66 -48.64 48.02
C ASN A 124 33.63 -48.41 46.89
N PHE A 125 32.50 -49.14 46.89
CA PHE A 125 31.45 -48.95 45.87
C PHE A 125 30.78 -47.57 45.95
N GLY A 126 30.68 -46.97 47.13
CA GLY A 126 30.19 -45.59 47.27
C GLY A 126 31.08 -44.57 46.56
N GLU A 127 32.40 -44.78 46.53
CA GLU A 127 33.32 -43.93 45.78
C GLU A 127 33.18 -44.14 44.27
N LEU A 128 33.01 -45.39 43.83
CA LEU A 128 32.70 -45.71 42.43
C LEU A 128 31.40 -45.05 41.97
N GLU A 129 30.32 -45.17 42.75
CA GLU A 129 29.02 -44.60 42.43
C GLU A 129 29.07 -43.07 42.38
N ARG A 130 29.81 -42.42 43.29
CA ARG A 130 30.07 -40.97 43.25
C ARG A 130 30.87 -40.57 42.02
N GLN A 131 31.95 -41.27 41.68
CA GLN A 131 32.77 -40.94 40.51
C GLN A 131 32.01 -41.15 39.19
N VAL A 132 31.24 -42.24 39.07
CA VAL A 132 30.41 -42.50 37.89
C VAL A 132 29.28 -41.47 37.79
N SER A 133 28.63 -41.14 38.90
CA SER A 133 27.61 -40.08 38.93
C SER A 133 28.20 -38.72 38.58
N ASN A 134 29.37 -38.36 39.10
CA ASN A 134 30.09 -37.14 38.71
C ASN A 134 30.44 -37.14 37.22
N PHE A 135 30.86 -38.28 36.69
CA PHE A 135 31.18 -38.44 35.28
C PHE A 135 29.95 -38.33 34.36
N LEU A 136 28.78 -38.84 34.77
CA LEU A 136 27.55 -38.88 33.97
C LEU A 136 26.67 -37.63 34.14
N ILE A 137 26.57 -37.12 35.36
CA ILE A 137 25.66 -36.04 35.79
C ILE A 137 26.40 -34.70 35.85
N GLY A 138 27.70 -34.69 36.13
CA GLY A 138 28.46 -33.45 36.31
C GLY A 138 28.13 -32.73 37.62
N GLY A 139 28.08 -33.46 38.74
CA GLY A 139 27.60 -32.95 40.04
C GLY A 139 28.65 -32.40 41.02
N SER A 140 29.94 -32.41 40.70
CA SER A 140 31.01 -31.86 41.57
C SER A 140 32.11 -31.22 40.73
N GLU A 141 32.88 -30.28 41.30
CA GLU A 141 34.00 -29.52 40.69
C GLU A 141 34.51 -30.14 39.37
N GLY A 142 34.11 -29.58 38.22
CA GLY A 142 34.37 -30.14 36.88
C GLY A 142 33.12 -30.67 36.14
N GLY A 143 31.96 -30.64 36.78
CA GLY A 143 30.69 -31.07 36.22
C GLY A 143 30.07 -30.14 35.18
N GLY A 144 30.45 -28.85 35.19
CA GLY A 144 30.08 -27.89 34.17
C GLY A 144 30.51 -28.30 32.75
N GLU A 145 31.57 -29.10 32.63
CA GLU A 145 32.12 -29.52 31.33
C GLU A 145 31.14 -30.41 30.53
N GLY A 146 30.42 -31.32 31.18
CA GLY A 146 29.47 -32.21 30.52
C GLY A 146 28.24 -31.47 29.98
N VAL A 147 27.72 -30.50 30.76
CA VAL A 147 26.62 -29.63 30.33
C VAL A 147 27.09 -28.68 29.22
N ARG A 148 28.29 -28.10 29.35
CA ARG A 148 28.91 -27.24 28.33
C ARG A 148 29.05 -27.95 26.98
N LEU A 149 29.59 -29.17 26.96
CA LEU A 149 29.73 -29.97 25.74
C LEU A 149 28.37 -30.30 25.10
N LYS A 150 27.35 -30.63 25.91
CA LYS A 150 26.00 -30.94 25.41
C LYS A 150 25.29 -29.72 24.84
N LEU A 151 25.50 -28.54 25.43
CA LEU A 151 24.84 -27.29 25.03
C LEU A 151 25.59 -26.51 23.94
N GLN A 152 26.88 -26.79 23.71
CA GLN A 152 27.69 -26.08 22.72
C GLN A 152 27.08 -26.15 21.31
N THR A 153 26.76 -27.36 20.82
CA THR A 153 26.20 -27.53 19.47
C THR A 153 24.80 -26.92 19.34
N PRO A 154 23.82 -27.19 20.24
CA PRO A 154 22.51 -26.55 20.18
C PRO A 154 22.57 -25.01 20.23
N LEU A 155 23.43 -24.42 21.07
CA LEU A 155 23.56 -22.95 21.17
C LEU A 155 24.20 -22.34 19.93
N PHE A 156 25.17 -23.02 19.31
CA PHE A 156 25.75 -22.58 18.05
C PHE A 156 24.72 -22.65 16.90
N VAL A 157 23.94 -23.74 16.83
CA VAL A 157 22.86 -23.88 15.84
C VAL A 157 21.78 -22.82 16.06
N ALA A 158 21.40 -22.54 17.30
CA ALA A 158 20.43 -21.49 17.62
C ALA A 158 20.91 -20.11 17.15
N ASP A 159 22.17 -19.75 17.40
CA ASP A 159 22.76 -18.48 16.93
C ASP A 159 22.81 -18.42 15.39
N ALA A 160 23.22 -19.51 14.73
CA ALA A 160 23.23 -19.59 13.27
C ALA A 160 21.82 -19.44 12.66
N LEU A 161 20.81 -20.08 13.25
CA LEU A 161 19.41 -19.96 12.83
C LEU A 161 18.87 -18.56 13.03
N LEU A 162 19.16 -17.93 14.18
CA LEU A 162 18.77 -16.54 14.45
C LEU A 162 19.45 -15.58 13.47
N GLY A 163 20.73 -15.78 13.16
CA GLY A 163 21.45 -15.01 12.16
C GLY A 163 20.89 -15.17 10.74
N ALA A 164 20.52 -16.40 10.35
CA ALA A 164 19.90 -16.66 9.06
C ALA A 164 18.49 -16.06 8.97
N ALA A 165 17.66 -16.25 10.00
CA ALA A 165 16.34 -15.65 10.10
C ALA A 165 16.41 -14.12 10.11
N GLY A 166 17.42 -13.54 10.76
CA GLY A 166 17.64 -12.09 10.80
C GLY A 166 17.96 -11.51 9.43
N ARG A 167 18.79 -12.20 8.63
CA ARG A 167 19.07 -11.79 7.24
C ARG A 167 17.83 -11.88 6.36
N GLN A 168 17.08 -12.97 6.44
CA GLN A 168 15.84 -13.14 5.67
C GLN A 168 14.83 -12.05 6.04
N LEU A 169 14.61 -11.82 7.34
CA LEU A 169 13.66 -10.84 7.82
C LEU A 169 14.04 -9.42 7.42
N ALA A 170 15.35 -9.10 7.37
CA ALA A 170 15.82 -7.80 6.89
C ALA A 170 15.47 -7.58 5.41
N VAL A 171 15.66 -8.59 4.56
CA VAL A 171 15.29 -8.55 3.13
C VAL A 171 13.77 -8.38 2.97
N ASP A 172 12.98 -9.19 3.69
CA ASP A 172 11.52 -9.13 3.62
C ASP A 172 10.98 -7.77 4.08
N LEU A 173 11.58 -7.20 5.13
CA LEU A 173 11.20 -5.90 5.69
C LEU A 173 11.58 -4.75 4.75
N GLU A 174 12.76 -4.80 4.12
CA GLU A 174 13.16 -3.82 3.10
C GLU A 174 12.22 -3.85 1.89
N ALA A 175 11.88 -5.05 1.40
CA ALA A 175 10.92 -5.23 0.31
C ALA A 175 9.53 -4.69 0.68
N ALA A 176 9.02 -5.02 1.87
CA ALA A 176 7.72 -4.52 2.34
C ALA A 176 7.69 -2.99 2.50
N ARG A 177 8.79 -2.39 2.97
CA ARG A 177 8.93 -0.92 3.03
C ARG A 177 8.95 -0.28 1.65
N ALA A 178 9.66 -0.89 0.70
CA ALA A 178 9.71 -0.40 -0.68
C ALA A 178 8.31 -0.42 -1.33
N GLU A 179 7.53 -1.49 -1.13
CA GLU A 179 6.15 -1.55 -1.62
C GLU A 179 5.26 -0.51 -0.95
N LEU A 180 5.35 -0.34 0.38
CA LEU A 180 4.59 0.70 1.09
C LEU A 180 4.91 2.11 0.57
N GLU A 181 6.18 2.42 0.34
CA GLU A 181 6.59 3.71 -0.23
C GLU A 181 6.11 3.87 -1.69
N GLY A 182 6.12 2.79 -2.48
CA GLY A 182 5.56 2.78 -3.83
C GLY A 182 4.07 3.13 -3.84
N VAL A 183 3.29 2.56 -2.93
CA VAL A 183 1.85 2.85 -2.77
C VAL A 183 1.63 4.29 -2.27
N LYS A 184 2.40 4.77 -1.28
CA LYS A 184 2.32 6.17 -0.81
C LYS A 184 2.70 7.20 -1.87
N LEU A 185 3.61 6.84 -2.79
CA LEU A 185 4.02 7.70 -3.88
C LEU A 185 2.83 8.05 -4.81
N VAL A 186 1.84 7.15 -4.94
CA VAL A 186 0.63 7.37 -5.74
C VAL A 186 -0.09 8.64 -5.29
N GLY A 187 -0.23 8.87 -3.99
CA GLY A 187 -0.88 10.09 -3.47
C GLY A 187 -0.17 11.38 -3.93
N ARG A 188 1.17 11.38 -3.93
CA ARG A 188 1.97 12.51 -4.44
C ARG A 188 1.82 12.68 -5.95
N GLN A 189 1.76 11.59 -6.71
CA GLN A 189 1.56 11.61 -8.16
C GLN A 189 0.17 12.13 -8.52
N LEU A 190 -0.88 11.75 -7.78
CA LEU A 190 -2.23 12.27 -7.98
C LEU A 190 -2.36 13.76 -7.67
N ALA A 191 -1.68 14.24 -6.63
CA ALA A 191 -1.64 15.67 -6.31
C ALA A 191 -0.95 16.47 -7.43
N LYS A 192 0.15 15.94 -7.98
CA LYS A 192 0.84 16.53 -9.13
C LYS A 192 -0.04 16.52 -10.38
N PHE A 193 -0.65 15.38 -10.69
CA PHE A 193 -1.60 15.24 -11.80
C PHE A 193 -2.73 16.28 -11.71
N ARG A 194 -3.34 16.45 -10.54
CA ARG A 194 -4.39 17.45 -10.32
C ARG A 194 -3.89 18.86 -10.65
N SER A 195 -2.72 19.25 -10.13
CA SER A 195 -2.16 20.57 -10.39
C SER A 195 -1.83 20.79 -11.87
N GLU A 196 -1.32 19.77 -12.56
CA GLU A 196 -1.04 19.83 -14.00
C GLU A 196 -2.34 19.96 -14.82
N MET A 197 -3.35 19.17 -14.50
CA MET A 197 -4.67 19.23 -15.14
C MET A 197 -5.35 20.60 -14.96
N GLU A 198 -5.32 21.16 -13.74
CA GLU A 198 -5.88 22.48 -13.45
C GLU A 198 -5.18 23.58 -14.26
N LYS A 199 -3.84 23.51 -14.37
CA LYS A 199 -3.03 24.46 -15.12
C LYS A 199 -3.29 24.38 -16.64
N ASP A 200 -3.32 23.17 -17.19
CA ASP A 200 -3.57 22.96 -18.61
C ASP A 200 -5.00 23.34 -18.98
N ALA A 201 -5.98 23.01 -18.13
CA ALA A 201 -7.36 23.44 -18.28
C ALA A 201 -7.51 24.96 -18.22
N ALA A 202 -6.83 25.64 -17.30
CA ALA A 202 -6.82 27.10 -17.24
C ALA A 202 -6.26 27.73 -18.53
N SER A 203 -5.20 27.14 -19.11
CA SER A 203 -4.63 27.60 -20.38
C SER A 203 -5.60 27.41 -21.55
N GLN A 204 -6.30 26.28 -21.61
CA GLN A 204 -7.33 26.03 -22.63
C GLN A 204 -8.53 26.99 -22.50
N ARG A 205 -8.99 27.27 -21.27
CA ARG A 205 -10.04 28.27 -21.01
C ARG A 205 -9.62 29.68 -21.40
N ALA A 206 -8.36 30.05 -21.18
CA ALA A 206 -7.81 31.34 -21.61
C ALA A 206 -7.76 31.45 -23.15
N ALA A 207 -7.38 30.37 -23.85
CA ALA A 207 -7.39 30.34 -25.32
C ALA A 207 -8.82 30.47 -25.88
N LEU A 208 -9.81 29.82 -25.26
CA LEU A 208 -11.23 29.95 -25.60
C LEU A 208 -11.75 31.39 -25.44
N GLN A 209 -11.27 32.11 -24.43
CA GLN A 209 -11.62 33.51 -24.23
C GLN A 209 -11.18 34.38 -25.41
N GLN A 210 -10.03 34.08 -26.02
CA GLN A 210 -9.56 34.79 -27.20
C GLN A 210 -10.50 34.57 -28.39
N VAL A 211 -10.87 33.33 -28.70
CA VAL A 211 -11.83 33.00 -29.77
C VAL A 211 -13.14 33.76 -29.59
N LEU A 212 -13.64 33.81 -28.35
CA LEU A 212 -14.93 34.43 -28.05
C LEU A 212 -14.88 35.96 -28.07
N SER A 213 -13.73 36.56 -27.74
CA SER A 213 -13.49 37.99 -27.92
C SER A 213 -13.49 38.41 -29.39
N GLU A 214 -12.99 37.55 -30.30
CA GLU A 214 -13.02 37.81 -31.74
C GLU A 214 -14.44 37.77 -32.30
N VAL A 215 -15.28 36.84 -31.83
CA VAL A 215 -16.71 36.76 -32.17
C VAL A 215 -17.43 38.02 -31.70
N LEU A 216 -17.12 38.51 -30.51
CA LEU A 216 -17.65 39.76 -29.97
C LEU A 216 -17.30 40.96 -30.84
N VAL A 217 -16.02 41.14 -31.19
CA VAL A 217 -15.58 42.24 -32.07
C VAL A 217 -16.27 42.16 -33.43
N ARG A 218 -16.49 40.95 -33.97
CA ARG A 218 -17.23 40.74 -35.22
C ARG A 218 -18.70 41.13 -35.09
N ALA A 219 -19.35 40.79 -33.98
CA ALA A 219 -20.73 41.18 -33.68
C ALA A 219 -20.87 42.71 -33.58
N GLU A 220 -19.94 43.37 -32.89
CA GLU A 220 -19.91 44.83 -32.79
C GLU A 220 -19.71 45.49 -34.15
N ARG A 221 -18.79 44.97 -34.97
CA ARG A 221 -18.54 45.48 -36.33
C ARG A 221 -19.76 45.31 -37.24
N PHE A 222 -20.47 44.19 -37.13
CA PHE A 222 -21.70 43.95 -37.89
C PHE A 222 -22.76 45.00 -37.53
N VAL A 223 -23.03 45.19 -36.24
CA VAL A 223 -23.96 46.25 -35.77
C VAL A 223 -23.52 47.63 -36.26
N ASP A 224 -22.21 47.90 -36.23
CA ASP A 224 -21.63 49.14 -36.70
C ASP A 224 -21.79 49.40 -38.21
N GLN A 225 -21.87 48.34 -39.03
CA GLN A 225 -22.08 48.40 -40.47
C GLN A 225 -23.56 48.45 -40.83
N THR A 226 -24.40 47.70 -40.11
CA THR A 226 -25.84 47.65 -40.39
C THR A 226 -26.58 48.90 -39.91
N VAL A 227 -26.14 49.54 -38.82
CA VAL A 227 -26.77 50.73 -38.22
C VAL A 227 -26.08 52.03 -38.69
N GLN A 228 -25.68 52.11 -39.96
CA GLN A 228 -25.12 53.34 -40.55
C GLN A 228 -26.20 54.21 -41.22
N LEU A 229 -26.15 55.51 -40.94
CA LEU A 229 -26.95 56.57 -41.58
C LEU A 229 -26.84 56.59 -43.11
N SER A 230 -25.77 56.02 -43.66
CA SER A 230 -25.48 55.95 -45.09
C SER A 230 -26.23 54.85 -45.84
N ASN A 231 -26.89 53.91 -45.14
CA ASN A 231 -27.68 52.84 -45.78
C ASN A 231 -29.15 53.26 -45.97
N ALA A 232 -29.35 54.48 -46.49
CA ALA A 232 -30.66 55.11 -46.72
C ALA A 232 -31.69 54.24 -47.49
N PRO A 233 -31.32 53.38 -48.46
CA PRO A 233 -32.28 52.51 -49.14
C PRO A 233 -32.93 51.47 -48.21
N LEU A 234 -32.19 51.01 -47.19
CA LEU A 234 -32.61 49.99 -46.23
C LEU A 234 -33.57 50.58 -45.17
N LEU A 235 -33.33 51.84 -44.78
CA LEU A 235 -34.25 52.59 -43.92
C LEU A 235 -35.59 52.89 -44.63
N VAL A 236 -35.54 53.19 -45.94
CA VAL A 236 -36.73 53.48 -46.75
C VAL A 236 -37.56 52.22 -47.04
N SER A 237 -36.94 51.05 -47.29
CA SER A 237 -37.67 49.80 -47.53
C SER A 237 -38.40 49.29 -46.28
N ILE A 238 -37.75 49.36 -45.11
CA ILE A 238 -38.37 49.05 -43.81
C ILE A 238 -39.52 50.03 -43.51
N ALA A 239 -39.34 51.32 -43.81
CA ALA A 239 -40.38 52.35 -43.63
C ALA A 239 -41.57 52.17 -44.59
N ALA A 240 -41.36 51.61 -45.78
CA ALA A 240 -42.42 51.31 -46.75
C ALA A 240 -43.20 50.00 -46.42
N GLY A 241 -42.88 49.31 -45.32
CA GLY A 241 -43.50 48.04 -44.95
C GLY A 241 -42.99 46.84 -45.78
N ASN A 242 -42.00 47.05 -46.65
CA ASN A 242 -41.37 45.98 -47.41
C ASN A 242 -40.28 45.31 -46.54
N ARG A 243 -40.57 44.09 -46.09
CA ARG A 243 -39.68 43.23 -45.30
C ARG A 243 -38.49 42.70 -46.12
N GLU A 244 -37.59 43.57 -46.58
CA GLU A 244 -36.54 43.15 -47.51
C GLU A 244 -35.14 42.99 -46.90
N TYR A 245 -34.88 43.40 -45.66
CA TYR A 245 -33.56 43.13 -45.05
C TYR A 245 -33.58 41.91 -44.12
N PRO A 246 -32.97 40.77 -44.49
CA PRO A 246 -32.92 39.58 -43.65
C PRO A 246 -31.79 39.72 -42.60
N PHE A 247 -31.90 40.72 -41.72
CA PHE A 247 -30.94 41.01 -40.65
C PHE A 247 -30.54 39.75 -39.89
N ARG A 248 -31.54 38.95 -39.52
CA ARG A 248 -31.36 37.66 -38.84
C ARG A 248 -30.46 36.70 -39.60
N ALA A 249 -30.71 36.49 -40.90
CA ALA A 249 -29.93 35.56 -41.71
C ALA A 249 -28.51 36.07 -41.97
N ALA A 250 -28.33 37.39 -42.13
CA ALA A 250 -27.02 38.02 -42.27
C ALA A 250 -26.21 37.94 -40.97
N PHE A 251 -26.81 38.23 -39.82
CA PHE A 251 -26.19 38.11 -38.50
C PHE A 251 -25.81 36.65 -38.19
N GLU A 252 -26.72 35.71 -38.45
CA GLU A 252 -26.47 34.27 -38.23
C GLU A 252 -25.31 33.77 -39.12
N LYS A 253 -25.25 34.20 -40.38
CA LYS A 253 -24.17 33.83 -41.31
C LYS A 253 -22.82 34.50 -40.97
N GLU A 254 -22.83 35.78 -40.65
CA GLU A 254 -21.61 36.61 -40.59
C GLU A 254 -21.00 36.69 -39.19
N VAL A 255 -21.84 36.69 -38.15
CA VAL A 255 -21.40 36.81 -36.75
C VAL A 255 -21.38 35.44 -36.07
N VAL A 256 -22.43 34.63 -36.27
CA VAL A 256 -22.59 33.38 -35.52
C VAL A 256 -21.83 32.24 -36.18
N GLY A 257 -21.95 32.09 -37.51
CA GLY A 257 -21.45 30.98 -38.31
C GLY A 257 -20.18 30.29 -37.79
N SER A 258 -18.99 30.75 -38.20
CA SER A 258 -17.74 30.05 -37.86
C SER A 258 -17.30 30.19 -36.40
N GLY A 259 -17.77 31.21 -35.69
CA GLY A 259 -17.32 31.53 -34.34
C GLY A 259 -17.90 30.60 -33.28
N PHE A 260 -19.21 30.33 -33.35
CA PHE A 260 -19.87 29.43 -32.41
C PHE A 260 -19.56 27.96 -32.71
N ASP A 261 -19.38 27.58 -33.98
CA ASP A 261 -18.93 26.23 -34.33
C ASP A 261 -17.50 25.98 -33.82
N ALA A 262 -16.60 26.98 -33.92
CA ALA A 262 -15.27 26.90 -33.33
C ALA A 262 -15.33 26.78 -31.80
N LEU A 263 -16.20 27.54 -31.13
CA LEU A 263 -16.41 27.45 -29.68
C LEU A 263 -16.90 26.06 -29.26
N ARG A 264 -17.91 25.51 -29.96
CA ARG A 264 -18.46 24.18 -29.69
C ARG A 264 -17.40 23.10 -29.84
N THR A 265 -16.64 23.15 -30.94
CA THR A 265 -15.55 22.21 -31.19
C THR A 265 -14.51 22.29 -30.09
N ALA A 266 -14.06 23.49 -29.73
CA ALA A 266 -13.03 23.66 -28.69
C ALA A 266 -13.51 23.23 -27.29
N VAL A 267 -14.78 23.46 -26.93
CA VAL A 267 -15.35 22.94 -25.67
C VAL A 267 -15.50 21.42 -25.70
N SER A 268 -15.86 20.85 -26.86
CA SER A 268 -15.92 19.39 -27.04
C SER A 268 -14.53 18.74 -26.95
N GLU A 269 -13.52 19.35 -27.56
CA GLU A 269 -12.13 18.92 -27.48
C GLU A 269 -11.60 18.99 -26.04
N HIS A 270 -11.90 20.07 -25.31
CA HIS A 270 -11.56 20.20 -23.90
C HIS A 270 -12.17 19.08 -23.04
N SER A 271 -13.47 18.85 -23.18
CA SER A 271 -14.18 17.81 -22.43
C SER A 271 -13.66 16.40 -22.77
N SER A 272 -13.34 16.15 -24.05
CA SER A 272 -12.77 14.87 -24.50
C SER A 272 -11.34 14.67 -23.97
N TRP A 273 -10.51 15.72 -24.01
CA TRP A 273 -9.17 15.70 -23.41
C TRP A 273 -9.24 15.43 -21.90
N LEU A 274 -10.15 16.11 -21.18
CA LEU A 274 -10.31 15.96 -19.73
C LEU A 274 -10.68 14.52 -19.35
N ARG A 275 -11.70 13.94 -20.01
CA ARG A 275 -12.11 12.55 -19.78
C ARG A 275 -10.99 11.57 -20.11
N ALA A 276 -10.38 11.68 -21.29
CA ALA A 276 -9.33 10.76 -21.71
C ALA A 276 -8.14 10.74 -20.72
N ASN A 277 -7.74 11.88 -20.17
CA ASN A 277 -6.68 11.93 -19.16
C ASN A 277 -7.13 11.32 -17.82
N CYS A 278 -8.35 11.58 -17.38
CA CYS A 278 -8.89 11.00 -16.16
C CYS A 278 -9.05 9.48 -16.26
N ASP A 279 -9.58 8.98 -17.37
CA ASP A 279 -9.76 7.55 -17.65
C ASP A 279 -8.42 6.83 -17.74
N ALA A 280 -7.43 7.42 -18.41
CA ALA A 280 -6.07 6.87 -18.46
C ALA A 280 -5.45 6.74 -17.05
N GLN A 281 -5.66 7.72 -16.15
CA GLN A 281 -5.21 7.60 -14.75
C GLN A 281 -5.94 6.47 -14.01
N ARG A 282 -7.27 6.38 -14.17
CA ARG A 282 -8.09 5.35 -13.53
C ARG A 282 -7.65 3.95 -13.96
N GLU A 283 -7.45 3.74 -15.26
CA GLU A 283 -7.01 2.46 -15.82
C GLU A 283 -5.59 2.11 -15.36
N TYR A 284 -4.66 3.06 -15.42
CA TYR A 284 -3.28 2.86 -14.98
C TYR A 284 -3.23 2.38 -13.52
N TYR A 285 -3.93 3.07 -12.61
CA TYR A 285 -3.91 2.70 -11.21
C TYR A 285 -4.79 1.50 -10.87
N ALA A 286 -5.82 1.19 -11.66
CA ALA A 286 -6.54 -0.07 -11.55
C ALA A 286 -5.62 -1.27 -11.82
N ASN A 287 -4.81 -1.18 -12.88
CA ASN A 287 -3.81 -2.20 -13.21
C ASN A 287 -2.71 -2.28 -12.14
N PHE A 288 -2.21 -1.12 -11.68
CA PHE A 288 -1.24 -1.05 -10.58
C PHE A 288 -1.75 -1.72 -9.30
N ALA A 289 -3.00 -1.44 -8.92
CA ALA A 289 -3.61 -2.00 -7.72
C ALA A 289 -3.85 -3.51 -7.85
N THR A 290 -4.35 -3.95 -9.00
CA THR A 290 -4.62 -5.37 -9.29
C THR A 290 -3.34 -6.21 -9.24
N ALA A 291 -2.23 -5.70 -9.80
CA ALA A 291 -0.95 -6.40 -9.77
C ALA A 291 -0.41 -6.62 -8.35
N ARG A 292 -0.76 -5.74 -7.40
CA ARG A 292 -0.26 -5.76 -6.01
C ARG A 292 -1.19 -6.41 -5.00
N ALA A 293 -2.49 -6.46 -5.30
CA ALA A 293 -3.49 -6.93 -4.35
C ALA A 293 -3.27 -8.37 -3.85
N ALA A 294 -2.82 -9.27 -4.75
CA ALA A 294 -2.54 -10.65 -4.39
C ALA A 294 -1.39 -10.77 -3.39
N GLU A 295 -0.28 -10.04 -3.62
CA GLU A 295 0.89 -10.03 -2.74
C GLU A 295 0.61 -9.32 -1.41
N ALA A 296 -0.20 -8.27 -1.43
CA ALA A 296 -0.62 -7.54 -0.24
C ALA A 296 -1.62 -8.34 0.64
N GLY A 297 -2.19 -9.44 0.13
CA GLY A 297 -3.24 -10.19 0.83
C GLY A 297 -4.56 -9.43 0.93
N VAL A 298 -4.81 -8.46 0.04
CA VAL A 298 -6.07 -7.70 0.01
C VAL A 298 -7.18 -8.60 -0.54
N PRO A 299 -8.35 -8.69 0.13
CA PRO A 299 -9.48 -9.46 -0.37
C PRO A 299 -9.91 -9.02 -1.77
N ALA A 300 -10.01 -9.97 -2.70
CA ALA A 300 -10.44 -9.70 -4.08
C ALA A 300 -11.81 -8.98 -4.14
N ALA A 301 -12.69 -9.23 -3.17
CA ALA A 301 -13.99 -8.56 -3.07
C ALA A 301 -13.86 -7.04 -2.83
N LEU A 302 -12.96 -6.61 -1.94
CA LEU A 302 -12.75 -5.19 -1.65
C LEU A 302 -12.14 -4.46 -2.85
N LEU A 303 -11.22 -5.12 -3.56
CA LEU A 303 -10.66 -4.59 -4.80
C LEU A 303 -11.73 -4.51 -5.90
N ALA A 304 -12.54 -5.56 -6.06
CA ALA A 304 -13.62 -5.58 -7.06
C ALA A 304 -14.66 -4.50 -6.79
N GLU A 305 -15.03 -4.25 -5.53
CA GLU A 305 -15.93 -3.16 -5.15
C GLU A 305 -15.34 -1.79 -5.52
N ALA A 306 -14.05 -1.56 -5.23
CA ALA A 306 -13.38 -0.31 -5.60
C ALA A 306 -13.22 -0.14 -7.13
N LEU A 307 -12.94 -1.23 -7.86
CA LEU A 307 -12.87 -1.22 -9.32
C LEU A 307 -14.24 -0.92 -9.95
N ASN A 308 -15.31 -1.52 -9.42
CA ASN A 308 -16.68 -1.26 -9.86
C ASN A 308 -17.10 0.18 -9.57
N ALA A 309 -16.75 0.73 -8.40
CA ALA A 309 -16.99 2.14 -8.09
C ALA A 309 -16.23 3.08 -9.02
N ASN A 310 -15.00 2.71 -9.41
CA ASN A 310 -14.21 3.45 -10.40
C ASN A 310 -14.84 3.40 -11.80
N ALA A 311 -15.33 2.23 -12.22
CA ALA A 311 -16.04 2.04 -13.49
C ALA A 311 -17.42 2.71 -13.52
N ALA A 312 -18.06 2.92 -12.37
CA ALA A 312 -19.31 3.66 -12.26
C ALA A 312 -19.11 5.19 -12.31
N THR A 313 -17.91 5.67 -12.00
CA THR A 313 -17.57 7.10 -12.00
C THR A 313 -16.87 7.57 -13.28
N GLY A 314 -16.41 6.67 -14.14
CA GLY A 314 -16.13 6.95 -15.56
C GLY A 314 -17.34 6.50 -16.36
N GLY A 315 -18.02 7.41 -17.06
CA GLY A 315 -19.31 7.14 -17.72
C GLY A 315 -19.35 5.77 -18.41
N SER A 316 -20.31 4.94 -18.02
CA SER A 316 -20.45 3.57 -18.49
C SER A 316 -20.79 3.50 -19.98
N ASP A 317 -19.93 2.83 -20.75
CA ASP A 317 -20.35 2.06 -21.92
C ASP A 317 -19.76 0.64 -21.80
N PRO A 318 -20.58 -0.41 -21.54
CA PRO A 318 -20.12 -1.77 -21.37
C PRO A 318 -20.02 -2.46 -22.75
N SER A 319 -19.07 -2.04 -23.58
CA SER A 319 -18.72 -2.77 -24.82
C SER A 319 -17.33 -2.41 -25.34
N SER A 320 -16.29 -2.90 -24.67
CA SER A 320 -15.04 -3.24 -25.37
C SER A 320 -14.51 -4.55 -24.80
N ASN A 321 -14.79 -5.61 -25.55
CA ASN A 321 -14.34 -6.96 -25.23
C ASN A 321 -12.83 -7.03 -25.45
N GLY A 322 -12.11 -7.54 -24.45
CA GLY A 322 -10.66 -7.54 -24.43
C GLY A 322 -10.02 -8.48 -25.46
N SER A 323 -8.97 -7.99 -26.10
CA SER A 323 -7.86 -8.82 -26.57
C SER A 323 -6.57 -8.05 -26.29
N GLY A 324 -5.71 -8.62 -25.44
CA GLY A 324 -4.47 -7.99 -24.97
C GLY A 324 -3.46 -7.71 -26.09
N THR A 325 -2.43 -6.91 -25.82
CA THR A 325 -1.07 -7.39 -25.48
C THR A 325 -0.17 -6.17 -25.20
N SER A 326 0.69 -6.31 -24.20
CA SER A 326 1.94 -5.61 -23.84
C SER A 326 2.54 -4.54 -24.77
N GLY A 327 3.10 -3.49 -24.15
CA GLY A 327 4.29 -2.79 -24.67
C GLY A 327 4.27 -1.28 -24.51
N ALA A 328 4.98 -0.78 -23.50
CA ALA A 328 5.28 0.65 -23.35
C ALA A 328 6.06 1.20 -24.57
N THR A 329 5.69 2.39 -25.04
CA THR A 329 6.62 3.47 -25.45
C THR A 329 5.83 4.77 -25.58
N LEU A 330 6.18 5.75 -24.75
CA LEU A 330 5.79 7.15 -24.90
C LEU A 330 6.51 7.71 -26.14
N GLU A 331 5.84 7.74 -27.28
CA GLU A 331 6.26 8.57 -28.42
C GLU A 331 5.19 9.60 -28.76
N ARG A 332 5.60 10.86 -28.66
CA ARG A 332 4.88 12.03 -29.09
C ARG A 332 5.08 12.18 -30.60
N THR A 333 4.04 11.94 -31.39
CA THR A 333 3.96 12.46 -32.76
C THR A 333 2.49 12.67 -33.19
N ARG A 334 2.24 13.87 -33.71
CA ARG A 334 1.02 14.29 -34.41
C ARG A 334 0.85 13.50 -35.71
N SER A 335 -0.36 13.06 -36.01
CA SER A 335 -1.03 13.28 -37.31
C SER A 335 -2.45 12.70 -37.30
N GLY A 336 -3.34 13.34 -38.04
CA GLY A 336 -4.79 13.14 -37.99
C GLY A 336 -5.30 11.75 -38.37
N GLY A 337 -6.46 11.44 -37.83
CA GLY A 337 -7.31 10.31 -38.15
C GLY A 337 -8.71 10.63 -37.67
N GLU A 338 -9.68 10.46 -38.56
CA GLU A 338 -11.06 10.93 -38.46
C GLU A 338 -11.79 10.42 -37.21
N ALA A 339 -12.42 11.35 -36.48
CA ALA A 339 -13.18 11.08 -35.28
C ALA A 339 -14.49 10.36 -35.61
N SER A 340 -14.59 9.12 -35.15
CA SER A 340 -15.85 8.40 -35.01
C SER A 340 -16.65 9.03 -33.86
N THR A 341 -17.78 9.66 -34.18
CA THR A 341 -18.70 10.27 -33.22
C THR A 341 -19.56 9.19 -32.55
N SER A 342 -19.10 8.68 -31.40
CA SER A 342 -19.98 8.00 -30.44
C SER A 342 -20.58 9.03 -29.46
N SER A 343 -21.87 8.87 -29.20
CA SER A 343 -22.73 9.79 -28.43
C SER A 343 -22.42 9.75 -26.93
N ASN A 344 -21.91 10.85 -26.39
CA ASN A 344 -21.54 11.03 -24.98
C ASN A 344 -22.73 11.45 -24.06
N PRO A 345 -22.69 11.11 -22.76
CA PRO A 345 -23.39 11.90 -21.74
C PRO A 345 -22.82 13.32 -21.77
N SER A 346 -23.71 14.28 -21.93
CA SER A 346 -23.39 15.63 -22.36
C SER A 346 -22.68 16.45 -21.27
N SER A 347 -21.46 16.90 -21.57
CA SER A 347 -20.70 17.85 -20.73
C SER A 347 -21.57 19.06 -20.36
N PRO A 348 -21.60 19.51 -19.09
CA PRO A 348 -22.36 20.69 -18.69
C PRO A 348 -21.96 21.96 -19.46
N ALA A 349 -20.67 22.12 -19.77
CA ALA A 349 -20.17 23.22 -20.58
C ALA A 349 -20.62 23.09 -22.05
N LEU A 350 -20.60 21.87 -22.60
CA LEU A 350 -21.09 21.59 -23.94
C LEU A 350 -22.61 21.83 -24.04
N LEU A 351 -23.36 21.47 -23.01
CA LEU A 351 -24.80 21.76 -22.89
C LEU A 351 -25.05 23.27 -22.86
N ALA A 352 -24.28 24.03 -22.09
CA ALA A 352 -24.39 25.49 -22.05
C ALA A 352 -24.15 26.12 -23.43
N VAL A 353 -23.18 25.61 -24.18
CA VAL A 353 -22.89 26.07 -25.54
C VAL A 353 -23.97 25.63 -26.53
N SER A 354 -24.54 24.43 -26.37
CA SER A 354 -25.61 23.93 -27.26
C SER A 354 -26.97 24.58 -27.00
N ASP A 355 -27.26 24.90 -25.74
CA ASP A 355 -28.51 25.54 -25.31
C ASP A 355 -28.52 27.04 -25.60
N PHE A 356 -27.37 27.60 -26.00
CA PHE A 356 -27.28 28.99 -26.44
C PHE A 356 -28.12 29.21 -27.70
N ASN A 357 -29.33 29.72 -27.50
CA ASN A 357 -30.30 29.91 -28.56
C ASN A 357 -29.97 31.17 -29.38
N VAL A 358 -29.08 31.00 -30.36
CA VAL A 358 -28.73 32.02 -31.37
C VAL A 358 -29.98 32.59 -32.04
N ARG A 359 -31.00 31.75 -32.26
CA ARG A 359 -32.26 32.18 -32.87
C ARG A 359 -33.02 33.14 -31.96
N ALA A 360 -33.05 32.90 -30.64
CA ALA A 360 -33.67 33.81 -29.68
C ALA A 360 -32.97 35.17 -29.63
N ILE A 361 -31.63 35.18 -29.66
CA ILE A 361 -30.84 36.42 -29.64
C ILE A 361 -31.01 37.21 -30.93
N SER A 362 -30.97 36.53 -32.09
CA SER A 362 -31.21 37.18 -33.37
C SER A 362 -32.64 37.70 -33.51
N THR A 363 -33.65 37.01 -32.96
CA THR A 363 -35.03 37.53 -32.89
C THR A 363 -35.18 38.71 -31.94
N LEU A 364 -34.48 38.71 -30.81
CA LEU A 364 -34.49 39.81 -29.86
C LEU A 364 -33.80 41.04 -30.47
N LEU A 365 -32.63 40.86 -31.10
CA LEU A 365 -31.97 41.93 -31.85
C LEU A 365 -32.85 42.47 -32.98
N ASP A 366 -33.50 41.59 -33.76
CA ASP A 366 -34.39 42.01 -34.84
C ASP A 366 -35.59 42.80 -34.30
N THR A 367 -36.17 42.37 -33.17
CA THR A 367 -37.26 43.07 -32.49
C THR A 367 -36.80 44.42 -31.94
N GLU A 368 -35.65 44.49 -31.27
CA GLU A 368 -35.08 45.74 -30.76
C GLU A 368 -34.69 46.69 -31.91
N LEU A 369 -34.15 46.17 -33.01
CA LEU A 369 -33.83 46.93 -34.22
C LEU A 369 -35.11 47.49 -34.86
N GLN A 370 -36.15 46.66 -35.02
CA GLN A 370 -37.44 47.08 -35.55
C GLN A 370 -38.11 48.12 -34.65
N GLN A 371 -38.07 47.97 -33.32
CA GLN A 371 -38.61 48.95 -32.37
C GLN A 371 -37.79 50.26 -32.37
N ALA A 372 -36.47 50.16 -32.49
CA ALA A 372 -35.58 51.30 -32.64
C ALA A 372 -35.80 52.03 -33.97
N MET A 373 -36.11 51.32 -35.07
CA MET A 373 -36.40 51.94 -36.37
C MET A 373 -37.82 52.51 -36.44
N ALA A 374 -38.83 51.79 -35.90
CA ALA A 374 -40.22 52.25 -35.88
C ALA A 374 -40.41 53.56 -35.09
N THR A 375 -39.68 53.74 -33.99
CA THR A 375 -39.70 55.01 -33.23
C THR A 375 -38.89 56.13 -33.89
N THR A 376 -37.95 55.81 -34.78
CA THR A 376 -37.18 56.79 -35.58
C THR A 376 -38.00 57.24 -36.81
N VAL A 377 -38.82 56.34 -37.37
CA VAL A 377 -39.70 56.60 -38.52
C VAL A 377 -41.06 57.17 -38.11
N GLY A 378 -41.49 56.98 -36.85
CA GLY A 378 -42.69 57.62 -36.27
C GLY A 378 -42.65 59.16 -36.28
N THR A 379 -41.50 59.77 -36.56
CA THR A 379 -41.36 61.22 -36.78
C THR A 379 -41.08 61.60 -38.24
N ALA A 380 -40.88 60.63 -39.14
CA ALA A 380 -40.51 60.88 -40.55
C ALA A 380 -41.62 60.53 -41.55
N ALA A 381 -42.59 59.67 -41.17
CA ALA A 381 -43.79 59.38 -41.96
C ALA A 381 -45.07 59.58 -41.13
N GLY A 382 -45.05 60.55 -40.22
CA GLY A 382 -46.18 60.90 -39.37
C GLY A 382 -46.21 62.38 -39.04
N ALA A 383 -46.68 63.20 -39.96
CA ALA A 383 -47.28 64.49 -39.62
C ALA A 383 -48.67 64.53 -40.30
N PRO A 384 -49.78 64.89 -39.64
CA PRO A 384 -50.14 64.95 -38.23
C PRO A 384 -51.51 64.26 -37.96
N LEU A 385 -51.63 63.27 -37.06
CA LEU A 385 -52.98 62.82 -36.64
C LEU A 385 -53.67 63.74 -35.62
N PHE A 386 -53.02 64.83 -35.19
CA PHE A 386 -53.65 65.89 -34.38
C PHE A 386 -53.86 67.22 -35.11
N GLY A 387 -53.24 67.41 -36.28
CA GLY A 387 -53.33 68.66 -37.05
C GLY A 387 -54.57 68.75 -37.95
N LEU A 388 -55.13 67.60 -38.36
CA LEU A 388 -56.38 67.55 -39.13
C LEU A 388 -57.65 67.81 -38.30
N PHE A 389 -57.51 67.95 -36.97
CA PHE A 389 -58.59 68.41 -36.08
C PHE A 389 -58.44 69.89 -35.65
N ALA A 390 -57.22 70.44 -35.74
CA ALA A 390 -56.95 71.84 -35.37
C ALA A 390 -57.19 72.84 -36.52
N MET A 391 -57.25 72.38 -37.77
CA MET A 391 -57.43 73.25 -38.95
C MET A 391 -58.89 73.67 -39.19
N GLN A 392 -59.85 73.18 -38.40
CA GLN A 392 -61.24 73.60 -38.47
C GLN A 392 -61.61 74.75 -37.52
N LEU A 393 -60.68 75.28 -36.71
CA LEU A 393 -61.08 76.24 -35.66
C LEU A 393 -60.31 77.57 -35.54
N ILE A 394 -59.28 77.87 -36.33
CA ILE A 394 -58.62 79.20 -36.23
C ILE A 394 -58.12 79.68 -37.61
N PRO A 395 -58.66 80.80 -38.14
CA PRO A 395 -58.10 81.48 -39.30
C PRO A 395 -57.03 82.50 -38.86
N ASN A 396 -55.76 82.32 -39.23
CA ASN A 396 -54.87 83.45 -39.57
C ASN A 396 -53.51 83.04 -40.17
N THR A 397 -53.05 83.86 -41.12
CA THR A 397 -51.90 83.68 -42.02
C THR A 397 -50.59 84.23 -41.44
N LEU A 398 -50.10 83.66 -40.35
CA LEU A 398 -48.80 84.01 -39.77
C LEU A 398 -47.93 82.78 -39.44
N GLU A 399 -48.28 81.63 -40.01
CA GLU A 399 -47.77 80.32 -39.61
C GLU A 399 -46.63 79.79 -40.50
N ASP A 400 -46.45 80.31 -41.72
CA ASP A 400 -45.57 79.67 -42.72
C ASP A 400 -44.06 79.93 -42.57
N VAL A 401 -43.62 80.83 -41.68
CA VAL A 401 -42.17 81.12 -41.51
C VAL A 401 -41.62 80.57 -40.19
N LEU A 402 -42.46 80.35 -39.18
CA LEU A 402 -42.06 79.72 -37.90
C LEU A 402 -42.18 78.19 -37.94
N MET A 403 -43.08 77.63 -38.77
CA MET A 403 -43.22 76.17 -38.94
C MET A 403 -42.17 75.53 -39.86
N ALA A 404 -41.55 76.30 -40.76
CA ALA A 404 -40.44 75.81 -41.59
C ALA A 404 -39.09 75.72 -40.83
N GLY A 405 -38.90 76.53 -39.77
CA GLY A 405 -37.68 76.52 -38.93
C GLY A 405 -37.66 75.43 -37.84
N LEU A 406 -38.84 75.00 -37.35
CA LEU A 406 -38.96 73.97 -36.31
C LEU A 406 -39.04 72.54 -36.89
N SER A 407 -39.51 72.38 -38.13
CA SER A 407 -39.51 71.11 -38.86
C SER A 407 -38.09 70.58 -39.16
N GLY A 408 -37.14 71.49 -39.41
CA GLY A 408 -35.72 71.13 -39.61
C GLY A 408 -35.02 70.67 -38.32
N ALA A 409 -35.32 71.29 -37.17
CA ALA A 409 -34.70 70.94 -35.89
C ALA A 409 -35.25 69.61 -35.32
N ILE A 410 -36.53 69.31 -35.51
CA ILE A 410 -37.15 68.05 -35.04
C ILE A 410 -36.70 66.85 -35.91
N SER A 411 -36.48 67.07 -37.22
CA SER A 411 -35.89 66.08 -38.11
C SER A 411 -34.41 65.79 -37.77
N TYR A 412 -33.67 66.80 -37.32
CA TYR A 412 -32.26 66.68 -36.93
C TYR A 412 -32.08 65.95 -35.57
N VAL A 413 -32.99 66.16 -34.61
CA VAL A 413 -32.96 65.47 -33.30
C VAL A 413 -33.26 63.97 -33.40
N SER A 414 -33.99 63.52 -34.43
CA SER A 414 -34.24 62.08 -34.68
C SER A 414 -33.03 61.37 -35.32
N LEU A 415 -32.28 62.08 -36.19
CA LEU A 415 -31.01 61.58 -36.77
C LEU A 415 -29.87 61.51 -35.73
N LEU A 416 -29.90 62.36 -34.71
CA LEU A 416 -28.91 62.39 -33.61
C LEU A 416 -29.06 61.24 -32.60
N ASN A 417 -30.15 60.46 -32.65
CA ASN A 417 -30.39 59.37 -31.70
C ASN A 417 -29.88 58.00 -32.19
N LEU A 418 -29.54 57.88 -33.48
CA LEU A 418 -28.93 56.68 -34.06
C LEU A 418 -27.59 56.30 -33.41
N PRO A 419 -26.66 57.24 -33.13
CA PRO A 419 -25.41 56.95 -32.41
C PRO A 419 -25.64 56.42 -30.99
N LEU A 420 -26.59 57.03 -30.25
CA LEU A 420 -26.93 56.63 -28.87
C LEU A 420 -27.58 55.25 -28.83
N ARG A 421 -28.50 54.96 -29.76
CA ARG A 421 -29.17 53.65 -29.87
C ARG A 421 -28.22 52.55 -30.34
N ARG A 422 -27.30 52.87 -31.25
CA ARG A 422 -26.20 51.98 -31.65
C ARG A 422 -25.31 51.64 -30.45
N ALA A 423 -24.98 52.63 -29.61
CA ALA A 423 -24.23 52.41 -28.39
C ALA A 423 -24.99 51.52 -27.37
N ASP A 424 -26.31 51.70 -27.21
CA ASP A 424 -27.13 50.86 -26.32
C ASP A 424 -27.24 49.40 -26.82
N LEU A 425 -27.49 49.20 -28.11
CA LEU A 425 -27.54 47.86 -28.73
C LEU A 425 -26.19 47.13 -28.59
N LYS A 426 -25.08 47.84 -28.84
CA LYS A 426 -23.72 47.35 -28.62
C LYS A 426 -23.48 46.99 -27.15
N GLY A 427 -23.96 47.82 -26.23
CA GLY A 427 -23.92 47.58 -24.78
C GLY A 427 -24.67 46.32 -24.35
N LYS A 428 -25.86 46.07 -24.91
CA LYS A 428 -26.66 44.87 -24.62
C LYS A 428 -26.03 43.60 -25.18
N ILE A 429 -25.56 43.62 -26.43
CA ILE A 429 -24.89 42.48 -27.07
C ILE A 429 -23.63 42.10 -26.31
N SER A 430 -22.78 43.09 -25.98
CA SER A 430 -21.56 42.84 -25.21
C SER A 430 -21.86 42.31 -23.80
N ARG A 431 -22.98 42.68 -23.18
CA ARG A 431 -23.41 42.16 -21.88
C ARG A 431 -23.88 40.71 -21.97
N VAL A 432 -24.77 40.39 -22.91
CA VAL A 432 -25.29 39.02 -23.12
C VAL A 432 -24.16 38.07 -23.45
N ALA A 433 -23.27 38.46 -24.37
CA ALA A 433 -22.13 37.66 -24.73
C ALA A 433 -21.17 37.45 -23.55
N ARG A 434 -20.79 38.50 -22.80
CA ARG A 434 -19.93 38.37 -21.59
C ARG A 434 -20.52 37.42 -20.55
N ASN A 435 -21.83 37.50 -20.31
CA ASN A 435 -22.51 36.59 -19.38
C ASN A 435 -22.46 35.14 -19.87
N PHE A 436 -22.65 34.91 -21.18
CA PHE A 436 -22.49 33.60 -21.77
C PHE A 436 -21.05 33.07 -21.70
N ILE A 437 -20.03 33.90 -22.00
CA ILE A 437 -18.62 33.53 -21.83
C ILE A 437 -18.38 33.05 -20.40
N SER A 438 -18.83 33.85 -19.44
CA SER A 438 -18.65 33.57 -18.01
C SER A 438 -19.34 32.27 -17.60
N ASP A 439 -20.57 32.02 -18.07
CA ASP A 439 -21.31 30.79 -17.78
C ASP A 439 -20.58 29.55 -18.31
N VAL A 440 -20.10 29.60 -19.56
CA VAL A 440 -19.30 28.51 -20.16
C VAL A 440 -18.00 28.30 -19.39
N GLN A 441 -17.26 29.37 -19.07
CA GLN A 441 -16.00 29.27 -18.33
C GLN A 441 -16.19 28.69 -16.92
N VAL A 442 -17.25 29.09 -16.20
CA VAL A 442 -17.58 28.57 -14.87
C VAL A 442 -17.94 27.09 -14.95
N LYS A 443 -18.75 26.70 -15.93
CA LYS A 443 -19.13 25.29 -16.13
C LYS A 443 -17.94 24.42 -16.52
N MET A 444 -17.03 24.92 -17.36
CA MET A 444 -15.78 24.22 -17.67
C MET A 444 -14.88 24.05 -16.44
N GLU A 445 -14.80 25.08 -15.59
CA GLU A 445 -14.02 24.99 -14.35
C GLU A 445 -14.62 23.98 -13.36
N ALA A 446 -15.95 23.96 -13.24
CA ALA A 446 -16.65 22.95 -12.45
C ALA A 446 -16.44 21.54 -13.00
N GLU A 447 -16.53 21.36 -14.33
CA GLU A 447 -16.31 20.06 -14.97
C GLU A 447 -14.89 19.53 -14.71
N VAL A 448 -13.86 20.39 -14.77
CA VAL A 448 -12.48 20.02 -14.41
C VAL A 448 -12.38 19.60 -12.95
N ALA A 449 -12.96 20.38 -12.03
CA ALA A 449 -12.95 20.07 -10.61
C ALA A 449 -13.63 18.73 -10.30
N ASP A 450 -14.78 18.46 -10.95
CA ASP A 450 -15.56 17.25 -10.76
C ASP A 450 -14.88 16.01 -11.37
N GLU A 451 -14.40 16.08 -12.61
CA GLU A 451 -13.76 14.95 -13.29
C GLU A 451 -12.40 14.59 -12.65
N VAL A 452 -11.53 15.58 -12.42
CA VAL A 452 -10.23 15.36 -11.78
C VAL A 452 -10.42 14.96 -10.32
N GLY A 453 -11.37 15.59 -9.62
CA GLY A 453 -11.75 15.23 -8.25
C GLY A 453 -12.27 13.80 -8.16
N GLY A 454 -13.14 13.39 -9.08
CA GLY A 454 -13.68 12.05 -9.20
C GLY A 454 -12.59 11.00 -9.46
N ALA A 455 -11.72 11.25 -10.44
CA ALA A 455 -10.61 10.35 -10.76
C ALA A 455 -9.65 10.20 -9.57
N THR A 456 -9.24 11.30 -8.93
CA THR A 456 -8.34 11.23 -7.77
C THR A 456 -8.96 10.52 -6.57
N LYS A 457 -10.28 10.70 -6.31
CA LYS A 457 -11.00 9.97 -5.26
C LYS A 457 -11.11 8.47 -5.58
N ALA A 458 -11.43 8.12 -6.82
CA ALA A 458 -11.57 6.73 -7.24
C ALA A 458 -10.25 5.97 -7.15
N VAL A 459 -9.14 6.59 -7.59
CA VAL A 459 -7.80 6.02 -7.41
C VAL A 459 -7.43 5.93 -5.93
N GLY A 460 -7.73 6.96 -5.13
CA GLY A 460 -7.51 6.93 -3.69
C GLY A 460 -8.23 5.76 -2.99
N ALA A 461 -9.48 5.49 -3.38
CA ALA A 461 -10.26 4.37 -2.86
C ALA A 461 -9.69 3.00 -3.25
N LEU A 462 -9.08 2.89 -4.44
CA LEU A 462 -8.39 1.67 -4.90
C LEU A 462 -7.09 1.40 -4.13
N VAL A 463 -6.35 2.45 -3.80
CA VAL A 463 -4.99 2.36 -3.26
C VAL A 463 -4.98 2.29 -1.73
N MET A 464 -5.98 2.88 -1.06
CA MET A 464 -6.07 2.92 0.40
C MET A 464 -6.02 1.53 1.07
N PRO A 465 -6.73 0.48 0.61
CA PRO A 465 -6.62 -0.86 1.20
C PRO A 465 -5.22 -1.47 1.05
N LEU A 466 -4.52 -1.17 -0.06
CA LEU A 466 -3.14 -1.63 -0.27
C LEU A 466 -2.19 -0.94 0.70
N GLU A 467 -2.34 0.37 0.90
CA GLU A 467 -1.51 1.13 1.84
C GLU A 467 -1.64 0.58 3.27
N GLN A 468 -2.87 0.30 3.68
CA GLN A 468 -3.14 -0.33 4.98
C GLN A 468 -2.51 -1.72 5.09
N ALA A 469 -2.71 -2.58 4.08
CA ALA A 469 -2.19 -3.94 4.10
C ALA A 469 -0.65 -4.00 4.16
N TYR A 470 0.03 -3.18 3.35
CA TYR A 470 1.50 -3.08 3.40
C TYR A 470 2.00 -2.41 4.69
N GLY A 471 1.28 -1.41 5.21
CA GLY A 471 1.58 -0.79 6.50
C GLY A 471 1.54 -1.80 7.65
N ASP A 472 0.48 -2.62 7.69
CA ASP A 472 0.34 -3.69 8.67
C ASP A 472 1.41 -4.78 8.50
N ALA A 473 1.79 -5.10 7.25
CA ALA A 473 2.86 -6.05 6.97
C ALA A 473 4.22 -5.55 7.51
N VAL A 474 4.57 -4.28 7.25
CA VAL A 474 5.78 -3.66 7.79
C VAL A 474 5.77 -3.70 9.33
N ALA A 475 4.68 -3.30 9.96
CA ALA A 475 4.56 -3.32 11.43
C ALA A 475 4.73 -4.74 12.01
N ARG A 476 4.17 -5.76 11.36
CA ARG A 476 4.35 -7.17 11.77
C ARG A 476 5.81 -7.62 11.64
N LEU A 477 6.49 -7.24 10.56
CA LEU A 477 7.89 -7.62 10.33
C LEU A 477 8.84 -6.90 11.31
N GLU A 478 8.58 -5.63 11.62
CA GLU A 478 9.31 -4.88 12.65
C GLU A 478 9.15 -5.50 14.04
N ALA A 479 7.92 -5.92 14.40
CA ALA A 479 7.68 -6.63 15.64
C ALA A 479 8.47 -7.96 15.71
N ARG A 480 8.48 -8.73 14.62
CA ARG A 480 9.29 -9.96 14.53
C ARG A 480 10.79 -9.67 14.62
N GLN A 481 11.25 -8.53 14.10
CA GLN A 481 12.66 -8.14 14.18
C GLN A 481 13.06 -7.83 15.62
N ALA A 482 12.19 -7.15 16.36
CA ALA A 482 12.38 -6.93 17.80
C ALA A 482 12.37 -8.24 18.60
N ASP A 483 11.48 -9.19 18.27
CA ASP A 483 11.44 -10.52 18.88
C ASP A 483 12.72 -11.31 18.63
N LEU A 484 13.23 -11.28 17.39
CA LEU A 484 14.49 -11.93 17.04
C LEU A 484 15.66 -11.33 17.82
N GLY A 485 15.71 -10.00 17.98
CA GLY A 485 16.70 -9.33 18.83
C GLY A 485 16.65 -9.84 20.28
N ARG A 486 15.44 -9.93 20.87
CA ARG A 486 15.25 -10.49 22.22
C ARG A 486 15.71 -11.94 22.34
N LEU A 487 15.44 -12.78 21.33
CA LEU A 487 15.89 -14.17 21.31
C LEU A 487 17.41 -14.27 21.17
N ALA A 488 18.03 -13.43 20.33
CA ALA A 488 19.47 -13.38 20.16
C ALA A 488 20.18 -12.99 21.46
N ASP A 489 19.66 -12.01 22.20
CA ASP A 489 20.21 -11.61 23.49
C ASP A 489 20.10 -12.74 24.53
N ARG A 490 18.96 -13.47 24.54
CA ARG A 490 18.80 -14.65 25.41
C ARG A 490 19.76 -15.78 25.06
N VAL A 491 20.01 -16.03 23.77
CA VAL A 491 20.99 -17.05 23.32
C VAL A 491 22.40 -16.64 23.73
N LYS A 492 22.79 -15.38 23.55
CA LYS A 492 24.09 -14.85 24.00
C LYS A 492 24.27 -14.98 25.51
N GLU A 493 23.22 -14.69 26.28
CA GLU A 493 23.27 -14.86 27.73
C GLU A 493 23.41 -16.34 28.13
N LEU A 494 22.71 -17.25 27.46
CA LEU A 494 22.87 -18.69 27.68
C LEU A 494 24.28 -19.18 27.32
N GLN A 495 24.85 -18.68 26.21
CA GLN A 495 26.24 -18.97 25.83
C GLN A 495 27.22 -18.49 26.90
N ARG A 496 27.05 -17.25 27.41
CA ARG A 496 27.87 -16.70 28.49
C ARG A 496 27.77 -17.54 29.77
N ARG A 497 26.54 -17.89 30.19
CA ARG A 497 26.30 -18.73 31.37
C ARG A 497 26.92 -20.11 31.22
N THR A 498 26.80 -20.71 30.03
CA THR A 498 27.33 -22.05 29.73
C THR A 498 28.86 -22.06 29.69
N ALA A 499 29.48 -20.98 29.20
CA ALA A 499 30.93 -20.81 29.20
C ALA A 499 31.50 -20.69 30.63
N ASN A 500 30.73 -20.11 31.55
CA ASN A 500 31.10 -19.89 32.95
C ASN A 500 30.70 -21.05 33.89
N LEU A 501 30.26 -22.20 33.36
CA LEU A 501 30.01 -23.40 34.17
C LEU A 501 31.36 -24.06 34.50
N GLU A 502 31.76 -24.02 35.78
CA GLU A 502 32.91 -24.74 36.35
C GLU A 502 32.54 -26.16 36.79
#